data_AF-A0A947MND7-F1
#
_entry.id   AF-A0A947MND7-F1
#
_cell.length_a   1.000
_cell.length_b   1.000
_cell.length_c   1.000
_cell.angle_alpha   90.00
_cell.angle_beta   90.00
_cell.angle_gamma   90.00
#
_symmetry.space_group_name_H-M   'P 1'
#
loop_
_entity.id
_entity.type
_entity.pdbx_description
1 polymer ?
#
loop_
_entity_poly.entity_id
_entity_poly.type
_entity_poly.pdbx_seq_one_letter_code
_entity_poly.pdbx_strand_id
1 'polypeptide(L)' 'MAKHYDFLGRPLRNTSPDAGVRFMLDDALGRPFWRKDARGTVTTFAYDTAGRPT' A
#
# COMPACT_ATOMS: atom_id res chain seq x y z
N MET A 1 -13.64 11.38 3.77
CA MET A 1 -12.53 10.43 3.50
C MET A 1 -11.23 11.14 3.78
N ALA A 2 -10.26 10.49 4.43
CA ALA A 2 -8.94 11.07 4.72
C ALA A 2 -7.83 10.22 4.13
N LYS A 3 -6.85 10.87 3.48
CA LYS A 3 -5.66 10.23 2.91
C LYS A 3 -4.43 10.80 3.57
N HIS A 4 -3.49 9.92 3.92
CA HIS A 4 -2.14 10.32 4.31
C HIS A 4 -1.19 9.92 3.20
N TYR A 5 -0.17 10.74 2.96
CA TYR A 5 0.77 10.58 1.87
C TYR A 5 2.20 10.42 2.38
N ASP A 6 3.03 9.78 1.58
CA ASP A 6 4.48 9.79 1.78
C ASP A 6 5.11 11.10 1.29
N PHE A 7 6.44 11.21 1.43
CA PHE A 7 7.20 12.36 0.96
C PHE A 7 7.14 12.57 -0.57
N LEU A 8 6.77 11.55 -1.33
CA LEU A 8 6.62 11.59 -2.78
C LEU A 8 5.17 11.87 -3.21
N GLY A 9 4.26 12.11 -2.25
CA GLY A 9 2.85 12.36 -2.52
C GLY A 9 2.02 11.11 -2.83
N ARG A 10 2.53 9.91 -2.53
CA ARG A 10 1.82 8.63 -2.74
C ARG A 10 0.98 8.26 -1.52
N PRO A 11 -0.25 7.74 -1.68
CA PRO A 11 -1.16 7.51 -0.57
C PRO A 11 -0.76 6.30 0.29
N LEU A 12 -0.29 6.55 1.51
CA LEU A 12 0.08 5.52 2.50
C LEU A 12 -1.12 4.92 3.22
N ARG A 13 -2.11 5.74 3.51
CA ARG A 13 -3.29 5.37 4.31
C ARG A 13 -4.54 5.98 3.71
N ASN A 14 -5.57 5.17 3.53
CA ASN A 14 -6.89 5.60 3.14
C ASN A 14 -7.89 5.25 4.24
N THR A 15 -8.59 6.25 4.75
CA THR A 15 -9.63 6.10 5.77
C THR A 15 -10.99 6.43 5.17
N SER A 16 -11.85 5.41 5.12
CA SER A 16 -13.24 5.51 4.71
C SER A 16 -14.17 5.14 5.87
N PRO A 17 -15.28 5.88 6.10
CA PRO A 17 -16.30 5.51 7.08
C PRO A 17 -16.92 4.14 6.77
N ASP A 18 -17.16 3.85 5.49
CA ASP A 18 -17.88 2.63 5.07
C ASP A 18 -16.94 1.45 4.83
N ALA A 19 -15.72 1.74 4.35
CA ALA A 19 -14.77 0.72 3.87
C ALA A 19 -13.59 0.47 4.81
N GLY A 20 -13.55 1.16 5.96
CA GLY A 20 -12.51 1.07 6.98
C GLY A 20 -11.18 1.73 6.58
N VAL A 21 -10.13 1.37 7.31
CA VAL A 21 -8.76 1.88 7.09
C VAL A 21 -7.96 0.89 6.27
N ARG A 22 -7.32 1.36 5.20
CA ARG A 22 -6.42 0.57 4.36
C ARG A 22 -5.06 1.24 4.29
N PHE A 23 -4.02 0.43 4.17
CA PHE A 23 -2.64 0.89 4.04
C PHE A 23 -2.00 0.30 2.79
N MET A 24 -1.18 1.09 2.11
CA MET A 24 -0.40 0.68 0.95
C MET A 24 0.99 1.31 1.06
N LEU A 25 2.04 0.50 0.94
CA LEU A 25 3.40 0.96 0.90
C LEU A 25 4.02 0.55 -0.43
N ASP A 26 4.57 1.54 -1.13
CA ASP A 26 5.24 1.38 -2.41
C ASP A 26 6.75 1.38 -2.22
N ASP A 27 7.47 0.62 -3.06
CA ASP A 27 8.92 0.63 -3.12
C ASP A 27 9.44 1.89 -3.85
N ALA A 28 10.76 2.00 -3.94
CA ALA A 28 11.41 3.12 -4.63
C ALA A 28 10.98 3.25 -6.11
N LEU A 29 10.57 2.15 -6.74
CA LEU A 29 10.10 2.10 -8.12
C LEU A 29 8.58 2.36 -8.24
N GLY A 30 7.88 2.59 -7.13
CA GLY A 30 6.43 2.85 -7.12
C GLY A 30 5.58 1.61 -7.22
N ARG A 31 6.14 0.44 -6.90
CA ARG A 31 5.41 -0.84 -6.89
C ARG A 31 5.01 -1.18 -5.45
N PRO A 32 3.79 -1.69 -5.23
CA PRO A 32 3.37 -2.03 -3.87
C PRO A 32 4.18 -3.21 -3.36
N PHE A 33 4.83 -3.09 -2.21
CA PHE A 33 5.52 -4.22 -1.57
C PHE A 33 4.78 -4.70 -0.32
N TRP A 34 3.89 -3.88 0.23
CA TRP A 34 3.12 -4.21 1.42
C TRP A 34 1.75 -3.53 1.41
N ARG A 35 0.71 -4.27 1.79
CA ARG A 35 -0.65 -3.75 1.94
C ARG A 35 -1.31 -4.35 3.18
N LYS A 36 -2.14 -3.56 3.86
CA LYS A 36 -3.07 -4.04 4.88
C LYS A 36 -4.48 -3.54 4.60
N ASP A 37 -5.42 -4.46 4.59
CA ASP A 37 -6.83 -4.13 4.39
C ASP A 37 -7.55 -3.75 5.70
N ALA A 38 -8.82 -3.39 5.59
CA ALA A 38 -9.64 -2.98 6.72
C ALA A 38 -9.97 -4.10 7.70
N ARG A 39 -9.83 -5.36 7.29
CA ARG A 39 -9.99 -6.54 8.15
C ARG A 39 -8.69 -6.91 8.86
N GLY A 40 -7.60 -6.20 8.56
CA GLY A 40 -6.29 -6.45 9.11
C GLY A 40 -5.48 -7.49 8.34
N THR A 41 -5.99 -8.00 7.21
CA THR A 41 -5.26 -8.93 6.36
C THR A 41 -4.08 -8.22 5.71
N VAL A 42 -2.90 -8.80 5.88
CA VAL A 42 -1.65 -8.29 5.31
C VAL A 42 -1.32 -9.06 4.05
N THR A 43 -0.92 -8.35 3.00
CA THR A 43 -0.40 -8.92 1.76
C THR A 43 0.97 -8.29 1.49
N THR A 44 1.99 -9.11 1.34
CA THR A 44 3.32 -8.70 0.89
C THR A 44 3.51 -9.08 -0.56
N PHE A 45 4.20 -8.23 -1.31
CA PHE A 45 4.59 -8.51 -2.69
C PHE A 45 6.11 -8.49 -2.75
N ALA A 46 6.68 -9.53 -3.34
CA ALA A 46 8.09 -9.59 -3.66
C ALA A 46 8.25 -9.50 -5.18
N TYR A 47 9.38 -8.93 -5.59
CA TYR A 47 9.72 -8.76 -6.99
C TYR A 47 11.14 -9.27 -7.22
N ASP A 48 11.35 -9.98 -8.34
CA ASP A 48 12.68 -10.33 -8.79
C ASP A 48 13.44 -9.10 -9.32
N THR A 49 14.72 -9.29 -9.68
CA THR A 49 15.57 -8.22 -10.22
C THR A 49 15.10 -7.70 -11.58
N ALA A 50 14.31 -8.49 -12.32
CA ALA A 50 13.66 -8.08 -13.56
C ALA A 50 12.32 -7.34 -13.31
N GLY A 51 11.90 -7.25 -12.04
CA GLY A 51 10.69 -6.56 -11.60
C GLY A 51 9.40 -7.35 -11.75
N ARG A 52 9.49 -8.67 -11.89
CA ARG A 52 8.33 -9.57 -11.95
C ARG A 52 7.91 -10.00 -10.54
N PRO A 53 6.61 -10.13 -10.26
CA PRO A 53 6.12 -10.65 -8.98
C PRO A 53 6.66 -12.07 -8.71
N THR A 54 6.99 -12.35 -7.45
CA THR A 54 7.44 -13.66 -6.95
C THR A 54 6.66 -14.08 -5.72
#